data_AF-A0A9N9QH48-F1
#
_entry.id   AF-A0A9N9QH48-F1
#
_cell.length_a   1.000
_cell.length_b   1.000
_cell.length_c   1.000
_cell.angle_alpha   90.00
_cell.angle_beta   90.00
_cell.angle_gamma   90.00
#
_symmetry.space_group_name_H-M   'P 1'
#
loop_
_entity.id
_entity.type
_entity.pdbx_description
1 polymer ?
#
loop_
_entity_poly.entity_id
_entity_poly.type
_entity_poly.pdbx_seq_one_letter_code
_entity_poly.pdbx_strand_id
1 'polypeptide(L)'
;MEFKSHVECFVKLLDEPLVVHLLKRDVCGAICDKYHLVVVFQFFMRADFQPEDYNTKNFFLALSLSHDLYDESKTLKEIIQHIYLSRAECKSLEVFKWEKFMLFKQMQYKGIIDRKICHKLFKLIPHKALQKNRREIHGGVLTSKYVCKKCLCPVNKASNLQEALAVNRRKSDIRLKAKKQKTDRNQFFPYADKSNVFRDKKASVDTSG
;
A
#
# COMPACT_ATOMS: atom_id res chain seq x y z
N MET A 1 -32.26 -8.90 -2.09
CA MET A 1 -31.96 -10.05 -2.98
C MET A 1 -31.23 -11.15 -2.20
N GLU A 2 -31.35 -12.43 -2.61
CA GLU A 2 -30.62 -13.52 -1.94
C GLU A 2 -29.10 -13.47 -2.18
N PHE A 3 -28.31 -13.95 -1.22
CA PHE A 3 -26.85 -13.96 -1.29
C PHE A 3 -26.32 -14.66 -2.56
N LYS A 4 -26.89 -15.81 -2.93
CA LYS A 4 -26.46 -16.58 -4.11
C LYS A 4 -26.59 -15.73 -5.39
N SER A 5 -27.70 -15.02 -5.54
CA SER A 5 -27.95 -14.14 -6.68
C SER A 5 -26.93 -12.98 -6.71
N HIS A 6 -26.61 -12.39 -5.57
CA HIS A 6 -25.55 -11.38 -5.49
C HIS A 6 -24.20 -11.93 -5.97
N VAL A 7 -23.83 -13.15 -5.56
CA VAL A 7 -22.59 -13.80 -6.00
C VAL A 7 -22.59 -14.01 -7.51
N GLU A 8 -23.68 -14.52 -8.08
CA GLU A 8 -23.81 -14.75 -9.53
C GLU A 8 -23.69 -13.45 -10.34
N CYS A 9 -24.40 -12.39 -9.94
CA CYS A 9 -24.29 -11.07 -10.57
C CYS A 9 -22.87 -10.51 -10.47
N PHE A 10 -22.22 -10.67 -9.30
CA PHE A 10 -20.86 -10.19 -9.12
C PHE A 10 -19.83 -10.94 -9.96
N VAL A 11 -19.95 -12.27 -10.04
CA VAL A 11 -19.06 -13.09 -10.88
C VAL A 11 -19.20 -12.68 -12.35
N LYS A 12 -20.44 -12.52 -12.85
CA LYS A 12 -20.69 -12.02 -14.21
C LYS A 12 -20.04 -10.66 -14.45
N LEU A 13 -20.16 -9.73 -13.50
CA LEU A 13 -19.51 -8.43 -13.57
C LEU A 13 -17.98 -8.52 -13.61
N LEU A 14 -17.35 -9.47 -12.91
CA LEU A 14 -15.90 -9.66 -12.97
C LEU A 14 -15.42 -10.18 -14.34
N ASP A 15 -16.31 -10.81 -15.09
CA ASP A 15 -16.07 -11.31 -16.46
C ASP A 15 -16.40 -10.27 -17.55
N GLU A 16 -16.94 -9.10 -17.19
CA GLU A 16 -17.16 -8.00 -18.13
C GLU A 16 -15.84 -7.55 -18.79
N PRO A 17 -15.80 -7.29 -20.11
CA PRO A 17 -14.55 -7.07 -20.86
C PRO A 17 -13.62 -6.02 -20.24
N LEU A 18 -14.21 -4.94 -19.73
CA LEU A 18 -13.48 -3.83 -19.12
C LEU A 18 -12.90 -4.20 -17.74
N VAL A 19 -13.64 -4.96 -16.95
CA VAL A 19 -13.19 -5.44 -15.64
C VAL A 19 -12.10 -6.50 -15.83
N VAL A 20 -12.29 -7.43 -16.77
CA VAL A 20 -11.27 -8.41 -17.15
C VAL A 20 -9.99 -7.74 -17.64
N HIS A 21 -10.09 -6.70 -18.48
CA HIS A 21 -8.93 -5.95 -18.95
C HIS A 21 -8.16 -5.33 -17.78
N LEU A 22 -8.85 -4.68 -16.84
CA LEU A 22 -8.24 -4.14 -15.63
C LEU A 22 -7.57 -5.23 -14.80
N LEU A 23 -8.26 -6.33 -14.54
CA LEU A 23 -7.76 -7.45 -13.74
C LEU A 23 -6.49 -8.07 -14.33
N LYS A 24 -6.43 -8.21 -15.67
CA LYS A 24 -5.25 -8.68 -16.42
C LYS A 24 -4.11 -7.67 -16.38
N ARG A 25 -4.39 -6.38 -16.54
CA ARG A 25 -3.38 -5.31 -16.53
C ARG A 25 -2.76 -5.12 -15.14
N ASP A 26 -3.55 -5.27 -14.07
CA ASP A 26 -3.11 -5.17 -12.69
C ASP A 26 -2.36 -6.44 -12.24
N VAL A 27 -1.31 -6.89 -12.93
CA VAL A 27 -0.55 -8.12 -12.62
C VAL A 27 -0.03 -8.17 -11.17
N CYS A 28 0.07 -7.02 -10.53
CA CYS A 28 0.66 -6.80 -9.23
C CYS A 28 -0.35 -6.87 -8.05
N GLY A 29 -1.66 -6.83 -8.36
CA GLY A 29 -2.71 -6.75 -7.33
C GLY A 29 -2.67 -5.43 -6.56
N ALA A 30 -2.18 -4.36 -7.17
CA ALA A 30 -2.12 -3.06 -6.51
C ALA A 30 -3.49 -2.37 -6.53
N ILE A 31 -4.30 -2.61 -7.56
CA ILE A 31 -5.62 -1.96 -7.72
C ILE A 31 -6.73 -2.91 -7.30
N CYS A 32 -6.73 -4.15 -7.79
CA CYS A 32 -7.78 -5.13 -7.60
C CYS A 32 -7.23 -6.40 -6.95
N ASP A 33 -6.64 -6.27 -5.76
CA ASP A 33 -6.42 -7.47 -4.94
C ASP A 33 -7.74 -8.07 -4.46
N LYS A 34 -7.66 -9.29 -3.93
CA LYS A 34 -8.82 -9.99 -3.40
C LYS A 34 -9.57 -9.20 -2.32
N TYR A 35 -8.89 -8.39 -1.51
CA TYR A 35 -9.54 -7.62 -0.45
C TYR A 35 -10.38 -6.48 -1.04
N HIS A 36 -9.83 -5.69 -1.97
CA HIS A 36 -10.59 -4.66 -2.66
C HIS A 36 -11.79 -5.25 -3.40
N LEU A 37 -11.63 -6.38 -4.10
CA LEU A 37 -12.72 -7.04 -4.81
C LEU A 37 -13.85 -7.49 -3.88
N VAL A 38 -13.53 -8.06 -2.72
CA VAL A 38 -14.54 -8.46 -1.73
C VAL A 38 -15.17 -7.26 -1.04
N VAL A 39 -14.41 -6.19 -0.79
CA VAL A 39 -14.95 -4.93 -0.27
C VAL A 39 -15.97 -4.35 -1.26
N VAL A 40 -15.67 -4.35 -2.56
CA VAL A 40 -16.59 -3.93 -3.61
C VAL A 40 -17.87 -4.77 -3.60
N PHE A 41 -17.76 -6.10 -3.55
CA PHE A 41 -18.93 -6.98 -3.44
C PHE A 41 -19.79 -6.65 -2.22
N GLN A 42 -19.15 -6.44 -1.06
CA GLN A 42 -19.85 -6.10 0.18
C GLN A 42 -20.53 -4.71 0.11
N PHE A 43 -19.96 -3.76 -0.63
CA PHE A 43 -20.57 -2.45 -0.88
C PHE A 43 -21.85 -2.60 -1.68
N PHE A 44 -21.85 -3.44 -2.71
CA PHE A 44 -23.05 -3.71 -3.51
C PHE A 44 -24.16 -4.34 -2.67
N MET A 45 -23.82 -5.30 -1.81
CA MET A 45 -24.77 -5.87 -0.85
C MET A 45 -25.31 -4.83 0.14
N ARG A 46 -24.45 -3.95 0.67
CA ARG A 46 -24.87 -2.90 1.63
C ARG A 46 -25.72 -1.81 0.98
N ALA A 47 -25.56 -1.60 -0.32
CA ALA A 47 -26.37 -0.68 -1.09
C ALA A 47 -27.69 -1.30 -1.58
N ASP A 48 -27.94 -2.58 -1.29
CA ASP A 48 -29.11 -3.35 -1.76
C ASP A 48 -29.30 -3.29 -3.30
N PHE A 49 -28.18 -3.38 -4.01
CA PHE A 49 -28.13 -3.35 -5.47
C PHE A 49 -28.92 -4.49 -6.08
N GLN A 50 -29.75 -4.17 -7.08
CA GLN A 50 -30.47 -5.12 -7.93
C GLN A 50 -29.55 -5.63 -9.06
N PRO A 51 -29.92 -6.69 -9.81
CA PRO A 51 -29.05 -7.27 -10.84
C PRO A 51 -28.55 -6.25 -11.88
N GLU A 52 -29.35 -5.24 -12.21
CA GLU A 52 -29.05 -4.19 -13.18
C GLU A 52 -27.96 -3.22 -12.67
N ASP A 53 -27.81 -3.12 -11.34
CA ASP A 53 -26.82 -2.28 -10.69
C ASP A 53 -25.41 -2.92 -10.71
N TYR A 54 -25.29 -4.21 -11.06
CA TYR A 54 -24.01 -4.93 -11.22
C TYR A 54 -23.36 -4.61 -12.56
N ASN A 55 -23.06 -3.33 -12.77
CA ASN A 55 -22.47 -2.81 -13.99
C ASN A 55 -21.05 -2.27 -13.76
N THR A 56 -20.33 -2.07 -14.87
CA THR A 56 -18.95 -1.59 -14.84
C THR A 56 -18.85 -0.21 -14.17
N LYS A 57 -19.82 0.68 -14.37
CA LYS A 57 -19.79 2.02 -13.76
C LYS A 57 -19.74 1.92 -12.23
N ASN A 58 -20.69 1.21 -11.64
CA ASN A 58 -20.80 1.00 -10.20
C ASN A 58 -19.59 0.25 -9.63
N PHE A 59 -19.00 -0.68 -10.40
CA PHE A 59 -17.78 -1.36 -10.00
C PHE A 59 -16.63 -0.37 -9.74
N PHE A 60 -16.41 0.58 -10.65
CA PHE A 60 -15.32 1.56 -10.50
C PHE A 60 -15.59 2.59 -9.40
N LEU A 61 -16.86 2.97 -9.18
CA LEU A 61 -17.26 3.82 -8.05
C LEU A 61 -16.93 3.13 -6.72
N ALA A 62 -17.38 1.89 -6.56
CA ALA A 62 -17.13 1.08 -5.36
C ALA A 62 -15.64 0.77 -5.18
N LEU A 63 -14.91 0.51 -6.26
CA LEU A 63 -13.47 0.25 -6.23
C LEU A 63 -12.71 1.51 -5.76
N SER A 64 -13.04 2.69 -6.30
CA SER A 64 -12.45 3.93 -5.82
C SER A 64 -12.79 4.20 -4.36
N LEU A 65 -14.03 3.95 -3.93
CA LEU A 65 -14.43 4.10 -2.52
C LEU A 65 -13.66 3.14 -1.61
N SER A 66 -13.41 1.91 -2.07
CA SER A 66 -12.60 0.94 -1.36
C SER A 66 -11.16 1.44 -1.17
N HIS A 67 -10.56 2.02 -2.21
CA HIS A 67 -9.24 2.66 -2.10
C HIS A 67 -9.25 3.86 -1.16
N ASP A 68 -10.31 4.67 -1.14
CA ASP A 68 -10.40 5.80 -0.20
C ASP A 68 -10.41 5.36 1.27
N LEU A 69 -11.02 4.20 1.56
CA LEU A 69 -11.21 3.70 2.92
C LEU A 69 -10.08 2.78 3.42
N TYR A 70 -9.34 2.11 2.52
CA TYR A 70 -8.36 1.08 2.88
C TYR A 70 -6.96 1.30 2.31
N ASP A 71 -6.75 2.26 1.42
CA ASP A 71 -5.44 2.54 0.82
C ASP A 71 -5.08 4.03 0.94
N GLU A 72 -3.84 4.32 1.31
CA GLU A 72 -3.32 5.69 1.43
C GLU A 72 -2.72 6.20 0.11
N SER A 73 -2.56 5.34 -0.90
CA SER A 73 -1.94 5.72 -2.16
C SER A 73 -2.82 6.67 -2.98
N LYS A 74 -2.41 7.94 -3.03
CA LYS A 74 -3.02 8.94 -3.91
C LYS A 74 -2.94 8.54 -5.39
N THR A 75 -1.81 7.99 -5.82
CA THR A 75 -1.57 7.64 -7.23
C THR A 75 -2.46 6.49 -7.70
N LEU A 76 -2.73 5.48 -6.86
CA LEU A 76 -3.68 4.42 -7.21
C LEU A 76 -5.10 4.97 -7.37
N LYS A 77 -5.51 5.89 -6.50
CA LYS A 77 -6.81 6.57 -6.59
C LYS A 77 -6.94 7.38 -7.88
N GLU A 78 -5.89 8.12 -8.25
CA GLU A 78 -5.83 8.88 -9.53
C GLU A 78 -5.90 7.94 -10.74
N ILE A 79 -5.19 6.80 -10.74
CA ILE A 79 -5.25 5.80 -11.82
C ILE A 79 -6.68 5.28 -12.01
N ILE A 80 -7.38 4.92 -10.92
CA ILE A 80 -8.77 4.42 -11.00
C ILE A 80 -9.69 5.49 -11.60
N GLN A 81 -9.55 6.76 -11.18
CA GLN A 81 -10.30 7.88 -11.72
C GLN A 81 -10.02 8.09 -13.22
N HIS A 82 -8.76 8.03 -13.64
CA HIS A 82 -8.40 8.16 -15.06
C HIS A 82 -8.97 7.01 -15.91
N ILE A 83 -8.94 5.77 -15.41
CA ILE A 83 -9.55 4.64 -16.11
C ILE A 83 -11.06 4.86 -16.26
N TYR A 84 -11.73 5.35 -15.22
CA TYR A 84 -13.15 5.68 -15.31
C TYR A 84 -13.44 6.81 -16.30
N LEU A 85 -12.68 7.91 -16.23
CA LEU A 85 -12.84 9.09 -17.10
C LEU A 85 -12.49 8.81 -18.56
N SER A 86 -11.60 7.86 -18.83
CA SER A 86 -11.25 7.44 -20.19
C SER A 86 -12.40 6.72 -20.92
N ARG A 87 -13.56 6.54 -20.27
CA ARG A 87 -14.77 5.96 -20.87
C ARG A 87 -15.65 7.03 -21.49
N ALA A 88 -16.16 6.73 -22.68
CA ALA A 88 -17.06 7.61 -23.42
C ALA A 88 -18.34 8.00 -22.65
N GLU A 89 -18.78 7.16 -21.70
CA GLU A 89 -19.99 7.38 -20.90
C GLU A 89 -19.76 8.29 -19.68
N CYS A 90 -18.51 8.62 -19.35
CA CYS A 90 -18.20 9.44 -18.18
C CYS A 90 -18.24 10.93 -18.51
N LYS A 91 -19.09 11.68 -17.81
CA LYS A 91 -19.30 13.12 -18.08
C LYS A 91 -18.21 14.01 -17.48
N SER A 92 -17.78 13.76 -16.23
CA SER A 92 -16.72 14.55 -15.57
C SER A 92 -16.22 13.89 -14.27
N LEU A 93 -15.08 14.38 -13.75
CA LEU A 93 -14.54 13.97 -12.44
C LEU A 93 -15.47 14.35 -11.28
N GLU A 94 -16.19 15.46 -11.40
CA GLU A 94 -17.15 15.92 -10.38
C GLU A 94 -18.34 14.99 -10.28
N VAL A 95 -18.88 14.56 -11.43
CA VAL A 95 -19.95 13.55 -11.49
C VAL A 95 -19.48 12.25 -10.85
N PHE A 96 -18.27 11.78 -11.16
CA PHE A 96 -17.71 10.59 -10.53
C PHE A 96 -17.63 10.70 -9.00
N LYS A 97 -17.13 11.84 -8.49
CA LYS A 97 -17.04 12.08 -7.04
C LYS A 97 -18.42 12.10 -6.38
N TRP A 98 -19.39 12.72 -7.03
CA TRP A 98 -20.76 12.79 -6.54
C TRP A 98 -21.44 11.43 -6.52
N GLU A 99 -21.35 10.66 -7.61
CA GLU A 99 -21.92 9.31 -7.68
C GLU A 99 -21.28 8.36 -6.67
N LYS A 100 -19.97 8.48 -6.45
CA LYS A 100 -19.27 7.72 -5.42
C LYS A 100 -19.76 8.09 -4.02
N PHE A 101 -19.97 9.37 -3.76
CA PHE A 101 -20.57 9.83 -2.51
C PHE A 101 -22.00 9.30 -2.32
N MET A 102 -22.80 9.28 -3.40
CA MET A 102 -24.15 8.73 -3.37
C MET A 102 -24.17 7.23 -3.08
N LEU A 103 -23.27 6.45 -3.67
CA LEU A 103 -23.07 5.05 -3.30
C LEU A 103 -22.77 4.91 -1.80
N PHE A 104 -21.86 5.72 -1.27
CA PHE A 104 -21.50 5.64 0.14
C PHE A 104 -22.66 6.01 1.06
N LYS A 105 -23.46 7.01 0.67
CA LYS A 105 -24.71 7.38 1.35
C LYS A 105 -25.75 6.26 1.29
N GLN A 106 -25.92 5.58 0.15
CA GLN A 106 -26.85 4.46 -0.02
C GLN A 106 -26.49 3.28 0.90
N MET A 107 -25.20 3.05 1.12
CA MET A 107 -24.69 2.11 2.13
C MET A 107 -24.85 2.59 3.58
N GLN A 108 -25.55 3.70 3.82
CA GLN A 108 -25.67 4.36 5.13
C GLN A 108 -24.31 4.68 5.76
N TYR A 109 -23.33 5.03 4.93
CA TYR A 109 -21.94 5.31 5.32
C TYR A 109 -21.22 4.12 6.00
N LYS A 110 -21.75 2.90 5.88
CA LYS A 110 -21.13 1.68 6.41
C LYS A 110 -20.06 1.18 5.44
N GLY A 111 -18.87 1.79 5.48
CA GLY A 111 -17.74 1.46 4.59
C GLY A 111 -16.73 0.47 5.19
N ILE A 112 -16.64 0.39 6.51
CA ILE A 112 -15.67 -0.47 7.20
C ILE A 112 -16.17 -1.93 7.23
N ILE A 113 -15.27 -2.87 6.95
CA ILE A 113 -15.51 -4.30 6.79
C ILE A 113 -14.37 -4.99 7.52
N ASP A 114 -14.72 -5.86 8.46
CA ASP A 114 -13.75 -6.66 9.19
C ASP A 114 -13.09 -7.66 8.23
N ARG A 115 -11.76 -7.80 8.36
CA ARG A 115 -10.95 -8.79 7.66
C ARG A 115 -11.51 -10.21 7.78
N LYS A 116 -12.11 -10.57 8.92
CA LYS A 116 -12.75 -11.89 9.12
C LYS A 116 -13.91 -12.13 8.15
N ILE A 117 -14.69 -11.10 7.84
CA ILE A 117 -15.78 -11.18 6.85
C ILE A 117 -15.18 -11.42 5.47
N CYS A 118 -14.11 -10.69 5.12
CA CYS A 118 -13.43 -10.87 3.84
C CYS A 118 -12.93 -12.31 3.65
N HIS A 119 -12.36 -12.92 4.70
CA HIS A 119 -11.90 -14.31 4.64
C HIS A 119 -13.03 -15.32 4.41
N LYS A 120 -14.22 -15.08 4.95
CA LYS A 120 -15.39 -15.92 4.66
C LYS A 120 -15.80 -15.76 3.20
N LEU A 121 -15.87 -14.54 2.71
CA LEU A 121 -16.30 -14.24 1.34
C LEU A 121 -15.35 -14.78 0.27
N PHE A 122 -14.03 -14.83 0.53
CA PHE A 122 -13.07 -15.49 -0.38
C PHE A 122 -13.42 -16.95 -0.68
N LYS A 123 -14.04 -17.65 0.29
CA LYS A 123 -14.44 -19.05 0.14
C LYS A 123 -15.79 -19.21 -0.55
N LEU A 124 -16.64 -18.17 -0.49
CA LEU A 124 -18.01 -18.22 -0.97
C LEU A 124 -18.18 -17.70 -2.40
N ILE A 125 -17.28 -16.85 -2.88
CA ILE A 125 -17.34 -16.27 -4.23
C ILE A 125 -16.36 -17.04 -5.14
N PRO A 126 -16.85 -17.88 -6.07
CA PRO A 126 -16.00 -18.74 -6.88
C PRO A 126 -15.45 -17.99 -8.11
N HIS A 127 -14.45 -17.12 -7.90
CA HIS A 127 -13.80 -16.41 -9.01
C HIS A 127 -12.27 -16.33 -8.86
N LYS A 128 -11.54 -16.60 -9.96
CA LYS A 128 -10.07 -16.63 -9.98
C LYS A 128 -9.42 -15.32 -9.52
N ALA A 129 -10.07 -14.18 -9.74
CA ALA A 129 -9.54 -12.89 -9.28
C ALA A 129 -9.44 -12.78 -7.75
N LEU A 130 -10.20 -13.56 -6.99
CA LEU A 130 -10.12 -13.58 -5.52
C LEU A 130 -8.93 -14.39 -4.98
N GLN A 131 -8.16 -15.04 -5.84
CA GLN A 131 -6.90 -15.66 -5.48
C GLN A 131 -5.73 -14.67 -5.57
N LYS A 132 -5.98 -13.46 -6.09
CA LYS A 132 -4.97 -12.45 -6.36
C LYS A 132 -4.53 -11.73 -5.08
N ASN A 133 -3.27 -11.90 -4.72
CA ASN A 133 -2.64 -11.19 -3.61
C ASN A 133 -1.86 -9.98 -4.14
N ARG A 134 -1.93 -8.86 -3.40
CA ARG A 134 -1.03 -7.73 -3.60
C ARG A 134 0.41 -8.17 -3.30
N ARG A 135 1.36 -7.83 -4.17
CA ARG A 135 2.78 -8.11 -3.88
C ARG A 135 3.31 -7.13 -2.85
N GLU A 136 4.19 -7.61 -1.96
CA GLU A 136 4.72 -6.86 -0.82
C GLU A 136 5.43 -5.54 -1.20
N ILE A 137 6.05 -5.50 -2.40
CA ILE A 137 6.71 -4.31 -2.93
C ILE A 137 5.77 -3.12 -3.20
N HIS A 138 4.45 -3.35 -3.15
CA HIS A 138 3.40 -2.34 -3.31
C HIS A 138 2.70 -1.96 -1.99
N GLY A 139 3.20 -2.44 -0.84
CA GLY A 139 2.69 -2.11 0.49
C GLY A 139 3.54 -1.06 1.21
N GLY A 140 2.91 -0.14 1.94
CA GLY A 140 3.57 0.97 2.66
C GLY A 140 3.42 2.32 1.94
N VAL A 141 4.00 3.39 2.50
CA VAL A 141 3.90 4.74 1.91
C VAL A 141 4.64 4.77 0.57
N LEU A 142 3.87 4.72 -0.53
CA LEU A 142 4.36 4.85 -1.90
C LEU A 142 4.88 6.29 -2.11
N THR A 143 6.10 6.54 -1.65
CA THR A 143 6.81 7.84 -1.75
C THR A 143 7.47 8.06 -3.11
N SER A 144 7.26 7.14 -4.05
CA SER A 144 8.20 6.93 -5.14
C SER A 144 7.63 7.29 -6.51
N LYS A 145 8.45 7.96 -7.32
CA LYS A 145 8.27 8.11 -8.77
C LYS A 145 8.47 6.79 -9.56
N TYR A 146 8.81 5.69 -8.91
CA TYR A 146 9.10 4.42 -9.57
C TYR A 146 7.80 3.68 -9.88
N VAL A 147 7.78 3.15 -11.10
CA VAL A 147 6.65 2.44 -11.66
C VAL A 147 7.07 1.01 -11.96
N CYS A 148 6.26 0.05 -11.54
CA CYS A 148 6.48 -1.35 -11.89
C CYS A 148 6.49 -1.50 -13.42
N LYS A 149 7.59 -1.97 -13.99
CA LYS A 149 7.75 -2.15 -15.45
C LYS A 149 6.71 -3.11 -16.07
N LYS A 150 6.08 -3.97 -15.27
CA LYS A 150 5.08 -4.95 -15.75
C LYS A 150 3.65 -4.39 -15.77
N CYS A 151 3.25 -3.66 -14.74
CA CYS A 151 1.85 -3.28 -14.51
C CYS A 151 1.63 -1.76 -14.48
N LEU A 152 2.71 -0.97 -14.61
CA LEU A 152 2.72 0.49 -14.54
C LEU A 152 2.10 1.09 -13.27
N CYS A 153 2.04 0.34 -12.16
CA CYS A 153 1.59 0.86 -10.87
C CYS A 153 2.77 1.38 -10.03
N PRO A 154 2.53 2.30 -9.07
CA PRO A 154 3.56 2.79 -8.17
C PRO A 154 4.14 1.69 -7.29
N VAL A 155 5.42 1.76 -6.97
CA VAL A 155 6.13 0.79 -6.11
C VAL A 155 6.94 1.49 -5.05
N ASN A 156 7.19 0.82 -3.92
CA ASN A 156 8.14 1.33 -2.94
C ASN A 156 9.58 1.18 -3.45
N LYS A 157 10.43 2.19 -3.17
CA LYS A 157 11.86 2.22 -3.57
C LYS A 157 12.65 0.99 -3.08
N ALA A 158 12.16 0.31 -2.04
CA ALA A 158 12.75 -0.92 -1.49
C ALA A 158 12.45 -2.18 -2.33
N SER A 159 12.20 -2.05 -3.63
CA SER A 159 11.73 -3.14 -4.50
C SER A 159 12.74 -4.26 -4.76
N ASN A 160 13.98 -4.13 -4.29
CA ASN A 160 14.87 -5.27 -4.19
C ASN A 160 14.89 -5.74 -2.74
N LEU A 161 14.00 -6.66 -2.36
CA LEU A 161 14.07 -7.35 -1.06
C LEU A 161 15.47 -7.97 -0.86
N GLN A 162 16.12 -8.42 -1.94
CA GLN A 162 17.52 -8.85 -1.93
C GLN A 162 18.51 -7.72 -1.58
N GLU A 163 18.34 -6.50 -2.10
CA GLU A 163 19.19 -5.36 -1.73
C GLU A 163 18.84 -4.80 -0.35
N ALA A 164 17.57 -4.79 0.06
CA ALA A 164 17.16 -4.39 1.40
C ALA A 164 17.72 -5.36 2.46
N LEU A 165 17.66 -6.67 2.19
CA LEU A 165 18.31 -7.70 3.02
C LEU A 165 19.84 -7.61 2.95
N ALA A 166 20.43 -7.24 1.81
CA ALA A 166 21.88 -7.04 1.66
C ALA A 166 22.37 -5.75 2.35
N VAL A 167 21.58 -4.67 2.34
CA VAL A 167 21.86 -3.42 3.06
C VAL A 167 21.75 -3.64 4.57
N ASN A 168 20.78 -4.44 5.03
CA ASN A 168 20.66 -4.80 6.45
C ASN A 168 21.80 -5.74 6.90
N ARG A 169 22.27 -6.66 6.04
CA ARG A 169 23.49 -7.44 6.28
C ARG A 169 24.75 -6.56 6.31
N ARG A 170 24.95 -5.67 5.33
CA ARG A 170 26.07 -4.72 5.33
C ARG A 170 26.06 -3.80 6.54
N LYS A 171 24.90 -3.30 6.98
CA LYS A 171 24.79 -2.45 8.18
C LYS A 171 25.09 -3.21 9.48
N SER A 172 24.72 -4.49 9.58
CA SER A 172 25.09 -5.33 10.72
C SER A 172 26.57 -5.69 10.70
N ASP A 173 27.14 -6.00 9.54
CA ASP A 173 28.57 -6.25 9.35
C ASP A 173 29.43 -5.01 9.64
N ILE A 174 28.99 -3.82 9.22
CA ILE A 174 29.66 -2.55 9.55
C ILE A 174 29.57 -2.27 11.05
N ARG A 175 28.44 -2.56 11.71
CA ARG A 175 28.30 -2.45 13.18
C ARG A 175 29.18 -3.45 13.93
N LEU A 176 29.30 -4.69 13.43
CA LEU A 176 30.19 -5.72 13.97
C LEU A 176 31.66 -5.35 13.76
N LYS A 177 32.05 -4.84 12.59
CA LYS A 177 33.40 -4.35 12.30
C LYS A 177 33.76 -3.10 13.10
N ALA A 178 32.81 -2.18 13.32
CA ALA A 178 33.02 -1.01 14.17
C ALA A 178 33.13 -1.38 15.66
N LYS A 179 32.39 -2.41 16.13
CA LYS A 179 32.59 -2.98 17.47
C LYS A 179 33.94 -3.68 17.60
N LYS A 180 34.38 -4.42 16.56
CA LYS A 180 35.66 -5.13 16.52
C LYS A 180 36.87 -4.18 16.48
N GLN A 181 36.80 -3.09 15.71
CA GLN A 181 37.82 -2.03 15.74
C GLN A 181 37.88 -1.27 17.07
N LYS A 182 36.74 -1.15 17.79
CA LYS A 182 36.72 -0.57 19.14
C LYS A 182 37.34 -1.51 20.18
N THR A 183 37.18 -2.83 20.04
CA THR A 183 37.82 -3.82 20.91
C THR A 183 39.32 -3.98 20.59
N ASP A 184 39.71 -3.93 19.31
CA ASP A 184 41.11 -4.04 18.89
C ASP A 184 41.93 -2.79 19.23
N ARG A 185 41.33 -1.59 19.19
CA ARG A 185 41.97 -0.36 19.70
C ARG A 185 42.16 -0.35 21.21
N ASN A 186 41.33 -1.10 21.95
CA ASN A 186 41.47 -1.25 23.40
C ASN A 186 42.35 -2.44 23.80
N GLN A 187 42.93 -3.17 22.85
CA GLN A 187 43.85 -4.29 23.10
C GLN A 187 45.31 -4.00 22.75
N PHE A 188 45.63 -2.80 22.25
CA PHE A 188 47.00 -2.43 21.89
C PHE A 188 47.46 -1.15 22.60
N PHE A 189 47.60 -1.22 23.93
CA PHE A 189 48.63 -0.50 24.70
C PHE A 189 48.81 -1.20 26.06
N PRO A 190 49.77 -2.14 26.17
CA PRO A 190 50.23 -2.64 27.47
C PRO A 190 51.25 -1.65 28.07
N TYR A 191 51.00 -1.24 29.31
CA TYR A 191 51.89 -0.64 30.33
C TYR A 191 53.25 -0.03 29.94
N ALA A 192 53.44 1.25 30.29
CA ALA A 192 54.70 1.73 30.87
C ALA A 192 54.42 2.82 31.93
N ASP A 193 55.21 2.79 33.00
CA ASP A 193 54.92 3.23 34.36
C ASP A 193 55.79 4.44 34.77
N LYS A 194 55.29 5.21 35.74
CA LYS A 194 55.96 6.06 36.75
C LYS A 194 56.89 7.25 36.38
N SER A 195 56.43 8.42 36.86
CA SER A 195 57.06 9.26 37.91
C SER A 195 57.83 10.55 37.54
N ASN A 196 57.41 11.63 38.22
CA ASN A 196 58.08 12.91 38.58
C ASN A 196 58.58 13.80 37.42
N VAL A 197 58.44 15.13 37.43
CA VAL A 197 58.86 16.12 38.45
C VAL A 197 58.07 17.44 38.24
N PHE A 198 57.57 18.03 39.34
CA PHE A 198 57.45 19.46 39.69
C PHE A 198 57.89 20.51 38.62
N ARG A 199 57.26 21.68 38.42
CA ARG A 199 57.07 22.78 39.40
C ARG A 199 56.40 23.98 38.70
N ASP A 200 55.56 24.72 39.45
CA ASP A 200 55.44 26.20 39.56
C ASP A 200 55.22 27.06 38.28
N LYS A 201 54.45 28.15 38.24
CA LYS A 201 53.66 28.97 39.20
C LYS A 201 53.01 30.11 38.38
N LYS A 202 51.84 30.60 38.84
CA LYS A 202 51.38 32.02 38.96
C LYS A 202 51.50 32.96 37.73
N ALA A 203 50.65 33.95 37.46
CA ALA A 203 49.47 34.57 38.06
C ALA A 203 48.91 35.54 36.97
N SER A 204 47.59 35.69 36.84
CA SER A 204 46.81 36.88 37.24
C SER A 204 46.70 38.04 36.24
N VAL A 205 45.46 38.54 36.18
CA VAL A 205 44.99 39.92 36.01
C VAL A 205 44.34 40.29 34.66
N ASP A 206 43.13 40.79 34.88
CA ASP A 206 42.15 41.48 34.06
C ASP A 206 42.69 42.66 33.22
N THR A 207 42.00 43.00 32.14
CA THR A 207 41.20 44.24 31.97
C THR A 207 41.04 44.63 30.50
N SER A 208 39.79 44.92 30.17
CA SER A 208 39.26 45.85 29.18
C SER A 208 40.24 46.77 28.41
N GLY A 209 40.03 46.80 27.09
CA GLY A 209 40.30 47.91 26.19
C GLY A 209 39.29 47.86 25.05
#